data_AF-A0A066WRP6-F1
#
_entry.id   AF-A0A066WRP6-F1
#
_cell.length_a   1.000
_cell.length_b   1.000
_cell.length_c   1.000
_cell.angle_alpha   90.00
_cell.angle_beta   90.00
_cell.angle_gamma   90.00
#
_symmetry.space_group_name_H-M   'P 1'
#
loop_
_entity.id
_entity.type
_entity.pdbx_description
1 polymer ?
#
loop_
_entity_poly.entity_id
_entity_poly.type
_entity_poly.pdbx_seq_one_letter_code
_entity_poly.pdbx_strand_id
1 'polypeptide(L)'
;MKSFTLKKSLLLLFLFLNIIAVTAQDKLDTVIMSNGEKRTGKIIAVKEDAVKFIYKGESLEYEFKKSEINKIEFASGRTEIINNATTSDATSTSTSTSTSTERKGLIAVLPFEFITNDPALSTSAMAEQLQNDSYLSIKENTHGLQLQDPITTNSILAKNGLSHSNIKSKTPKEIAILLGVENVVYGMANVTNKGTSSYGSGISTYNGKETDKKDNKKASGTIYNSNNATTTINYETKIGLNFYNDQGTNLYSESRNSFGTGFDAYHATINYLIKRCPFGSKVKN
;
A
#
# COMPACT_ATOMS: atom_id res chain seq x y z
N MET A 1 73.37 31.15 45.70
CA MET A 1 72.05 31.74 45.36
C MET A 1 71.63 31.38 43.93
N LYS A 2 71.20 30.14 43.65
CA LYS A 2 70.73 29.75 42.28
C LYS A 2 69.56 28.76 42.24
N SER A 3 69.07 28.24 43.38
CA SER A 3 67.94 27.28 43.40
C SER A 3 66.57 27.90 43.69
N PHE A 4 66.51 29.19 44.06
CA PHE A 4 65.27 29.86 44.44
C PHE A 4 64.51 30.47 43.26
N THR A 5 65.18 30.74 42.14
CA THR A 5 64.59 31.32 40.92
C THR A 5 63.86 30.28 40.07
N LEU A 6 64.33 29.02 40.05
CA LEU A 6 63.71 27.95 39.27
C LEU A 6 62.34 27.53 39.85
N LYS A 7 62.20 27.50 41.18
CA LYS A 7 60.92 27.18 41.85
C LYS A 7 59.88 28.28 41.70
N LYS A 8 60.28 29.55 41.63
CA LYS A 8 59.37 30.68 41.36
C LYS A 8 58.93 30.74 39.90
N SER A 9 59.81 30.32 38.97
CA SER A 9 59.45 30.23 37.54
C SER A 9 58.49 29.08 37.23
N LEU A 10 58.59 27.95 37.95
CA LEU A 10 57.65 26.81 37.81
C LEU A 10 56.26 27.14 38.40
N LEU A 11 56.21 27.90 39.50
CA LEU A 11 54.96 28.36 40.10
C LEU A 11 54.23 29.39 39.20
N LEU A 12 54.99 30.24 38.49
CA LEU A 12 54.41 31.22 37.55
C LEU A 12 53.82 30.53 36.31
N LEU A 13 54.43 29.42 35.84
CA LEU A 13 53.95 28.67 34.68
C LEU A 13 52.65 27.89 34.97
N PHE A 14 52.45 27.43 36.22
CA PHE A 14 51.21 26.78 36.64
C PHE A 14 50.03 27.76 36.84
N LEU A 15 50.31 29.05 37.00
CA LEU A 15 49.26 30.08 37.18
C LEU A 15 48.61 30.51 35.86
N PHE A 16 49.24 30.25 34.70
CA PHE A 16 48.70 30.58 33.38
C PHE A 16 47.87 29.47 32.71
N LEU A 17 47.80 28.26 33.29
CA LEU A 17 47.04 27.13 32.70
C LEU A 17 45.56 27.06 33.09
N ASN A 18 45.02 27.98 33.89
CA ASN A 18 43.64 27.91 34.40
C ASN A 18 42.64 28.86 33.71
N ILE A 19 42.95 29.40 32.53
CA ILE A 19 41.98 30.20 31.75
C ILE A 19 41.48 29.37 30.57
N ILE A 20 40.80 28.26 30.85
CA ILE A 20 39.83 27.73 29.89
C ILE A 20 38.53 28.45 30.24
N ALA A 21 38.26 29.55 29.54
CA ALA A 21 36.94 30.14 29.53
C ALA A 21 35.99 29.11 28.95
N VAL A 22 35.26 28.41 29.81
CA VAL A 22 34.07 27.65 29.43
C VAL A 22 33.08 28.70 28.93
N THR A 23 33.06 28.93 27.62
CA THR A 23 31.94 29.62 27.01
C THR A 23 30.75 28.67 27.16
N ALA A 24 29.84 29.00 28.07
CA ALA A 24 28.53 28.40 28.07
C ALA A 24 27.94 28.67 26.68
N GLN A 25 27.82 27.63 25.84
CA GLN A 25 26.97 27.73 24.66
C GLN A 25 25.55 27.84 25.20
N ASP A 26 25.04 29.07 25.23
CA ASP A 26 23.64 29.31 25.51
C ASP A 26 22.82 28.47 24.54
N LYS A 27 22.14 27.48 25.10
CA LYS A 27 21.19 26.66 24.35
C LYS A 27 20.03 27.60 24.00
N LEU A 28 19.72 27.70 22.72
CA LEU A 28 18.69 28.59 22.21
C LEU A 28 17.38 27.83 21.99
N ASP A 29 16.27 28.56 22.05
CA ASP A 29 14.96 28.03 21.68
C ASP A 29 14.89 27.85 20.16
N THR A 30 14.17 26.85 19.69
CA THR A 30 13.91 26.62 18.26
C THR A 30 12.41 26.51 18.02
N VAL A 31 11.88 27.41 17.19
CA VAL A 31 10.52 27.36 16.69
C VAL A 31 10.53 26.65 15.34
N ILE A 32 9.72 25.61 15.21
CA ILE A 32 9.56 24.84 13.97
C ILE A 32 8.20 25.20 13.40
N MET A 33 8.22 25.87 12.26
CA MET A 33 7.04 26.38 11.57
C MET A 33 6.28 25.23 10.89
N SER A 34 5.01 25.45 10.54
CA SER A 34 4.16 24.47 9.85
C SER A 34 4.70 24.06 8.46
N ASN A 35 5.53 24.91 7.84
CA ASN A 35 6.24 24.61 6.58
C ASN A 35 7.56 23.84 6.78
N GLY A 36 7.94 23.52 8.03
CA GLY A 36 9.20 22.83 8.36
C GLY A 36 10.41 23.74 8.56
N GLU A 37 10.27 25.05 8.37
CA GLU A 37 11.33 26.04 8.62
C GLU A 37 11.67 26.07 10.13
N LYS A 38 12.97 26.09 10.44
CA LYS A 38 13.47 26.15 11.82
C LYS A 38 14.01 27.53 12.11
N ARG A 39 13.49 28.17 13.15
CA ARG A 39 13.87 29.51 13.61
C ARG A 39 14.49 29.41 14.98
N THR A 40 15.78 29.73 15.10
CA THR A 40 16.54 29.57 16.35
C THR A 40 16.82 30.93 16.99
N GLY A 41 16.53 31.06 18.28
CA GLY A 41 16.51 32.34 18.97
C GLY A 41 16.00 32.22 20.41
N LYS A 42 15.32 33.24 20.91
CA LYS A 42 14.78 33.29 22.27
C LYS A 42 13.28 33.59 22.23
N ILE A 43 12.50 32.78 22.92
CA ILE A 43 11.06 33.00 23.08
C ILE A 43 10.84 33.94 24.25
N ILE A 44 10.16 35.05 24.00
CA ILE A 44 9.86 36.07 25.01
C ILE A 44 8.56 35.74 25.73
N ALA A 45 7.53 35.35 24.96
CA ALA A 45 6.21 35.07 25.49
C ALA A 45 5.42 34.13 24.56
N VAL A 46 4.65 33.23 25.16
CA VAL A 46 3.64 32.42 24.46
C VAL A 46 2.27 32.94 24.88
N LYS A 47 1.58 33.64 23.99
CA LYS A 47 0.22 34.15 24.17
C LYS A 47 -0.81 33.13 23.67
N GLU A 48 -2.10 33.43 23.80
CA GLU A 48 -3.19 32.56 23.33
C GLU A 48 -3.07 32.21 21.85
N ASP A 49 -2.87 33.22 20.97
CA ASP A 49 -2.84 33.05 19.51
C ASP A 49 -1.45 33.25 18.85
N ALA A 50 -0.44 33.69 19.61
CA ALA A 50 0.85 34.07 19.05
C ALA A 50 2.03 33.79 19.98
N VAL A 51 3.22 33.71 19.40
CA VAL A 51 4.49 33.54 20.09
C VAL A 51 5.41 34.70 19.74
N LYS A 52 5.90 35.39 20.77
CA LYS A 52 6.91 36.44 20.63
C LYS A 52 8.31 35.84 20.67
N PHE A 53 9.14 36.22 19.71
CA PHE A 53 10.42 35.59 19.43
C PHE A 53 11.48 36.61 19.02
N ILE A 54 12.73 36.40 19.41
CA ILE A 54 13.90 37.19 18.97
C ILE A 54 14.89 36.24 18.32
N TYR A 55 15.36 36.54 17.11
CA TYR A 55 16.39 35.74 16.46
C TYR A 55 17.74 35.85 17.16
N LYS A 56 18.57 34.82 16.99
CA LYS A 56 19.94 34.81 17.51
C LYS A 56 20.73 36.02 16.99
N GLY A 57 21.18 36.88 17.90
CA GLY A 57 22.01 38.04 17.57
C GLY A 57 21.24 39.29 17.17
N GLU A 58 19.91 39.27 17.25
CA GLU A 58 19.05 40.42 16.99
C GLU A 58 18.41 40.93 18.29
N SER A 59 17.94 42.17 18.28
CA SER A 59 17.19 42.78 19.41
C SER A 59 15.72 43.07 19.05
N LEU A 60 15.29 42.72 17.83
CA LEU A 60 13.94 42.97 17.35
C LEU A 60 12.99 41.84 17.80
N GLU A 61 11.82 42.22 18.30
CA GLU A 61 10.76 41.26 18.64
C GLU A 61 9.91 40.94 17.40
N TYR A 62 9.79 39.65 17.11
CA TYR A 62 8.92 39.10 16.07
C TYR A 62 7.74 38.40 16.73
N GLU A 63 6.57 38.50 16.09
CA GLU A 63 5.35 37.82 16.55
C GLU A 63 4.92 36.81 15.49
N PHE A 64 4.95 35.53 15.84
CA PHE A 64 4.51 34.43 14.99
C PHE A 64 3.13 33.96 15.45
N LYS A 65 2.20 33.80 14.50
CA LYS A 65 0.89 33.23 14.82
C LYS A 65 1.07 31.75 15.16
N LYS A 66 0.39 31.28 16.21
CA LYS A 66 0.42 29.86 16.58
C LYS A 66 -0.07 28.94 15.46
N SER A 67 -0.99 29.40 14.61
CA SER A 67 -1.44 28.69 13.40
C SER A 67 -0.31 28.35 12.41
N GLU A 68 0.79 29.08 12.46
CA GLU A 68 1.95 28.91 11.57
C GLU A 68 3.09 28.12 12.24
N ILE A 69 2.92 27.73 13.50
CA ILE A 69 3.92 27.01 14.30
C ILE A 69 3.47 25.55 14.46
N ASN A 70 4.37 24.62 14.14
CA ASN A 70 4.16 23.21 14.40
C ASN A 70 4.56 22.87 15.84
N LYS A 71 5.82 23.12 16.20
CA LYS A 71 6.35 22.86 17.54
C LYS A 71 7.39 23.88 17.98
N ILE A 72 7.57 23.97 19.29
CA ILE A 72 8.59 24.78 19.96
C ILE A 72 9.49 23.84 20.75
N GLU A 73 10.80 23.99 20.59
CA GLU A 73 11.82 23.32 21.39
C GLU A 73 12.52 24.36 22.25
N PHE A 74 12.26 24.36 23.55
CA PHE A 74 12.88 25.30 24.48
C PHE A 74 14.33 24.90 24.77
N ALA A 75 15.17 25.87 25.07
CA ALA A 75 16.53 25.70 25.55
C ALA A 75 16.61 24.72 26.72
N SER A 76 15.60 24.74 27.60
CA SER A 76 15.47 23.83 28.75
C SER A 76 15.28 22.35 28.37
N GLY A 77 15.01 22.04 27.09
CA GLY A 77 14.66 20.70 26.62
C GLY A 77 13.16 20.39 26.67
N ARG A 78 12.34 21.30 27.21
CA ARG A 78 10.88 21.21 27.09
C ARG A 78 10.48 21.37 25.62
N THR A 79 9.52 20.57 25.17
CA THR A 79 8.90 20.75 23.85
C THR A 79 7.43 21.10 24.02
N GLU A 80 6.91 22.01 23.21
CA GLU A 80 5.51 22.43 23.21
C GLU A 80 5.00 22.36 21.78
N ILE A 81 4.05 21.46 21.54
CA ILE A 81 3.44 21.26 20.22
C ILE A 81 2.24 22.20 20.14
N ILE A 82 2.26 23.09 19.15
CA ILE A 82 1.29 24.19 19.02
C ILE A 82 0.18 23.81 18.05
N ASN A 83 0.55 23.25 16.90
CA ASN A 83 -0.38 22.56 16.02
C ASN A 83 -0.04 21.07 16.04
N ASN A 84 -0.81 20.31 16.80
CA ASN A 84 -1.14 18.98 16.31
C ASN A 84 -1.98 19.23 15.06
N ALA A 85 -1.52 18.78 13.89
CA ALA A 85 -2.45 18.54 12.80
C ALA A 85 -3.62 17.77 13.42
N THR A 86 -4.81 18.36 13.38
CA THR A 86 -6.04 17.80 13.93
C THR A 86 -6.36 16.51 13.19
N THR A 87 -5.76 15.41 13.62
CA THR A 87 -6.50 14.18 13.83
C THR A 87 -7.38 14.44 15.05
N SER A 88 -8.61 14.88 14.81
CA SER A 88 -9.65 14.82 15.83
C SER A 88 -9.84 13.36 16.25
N ASP A 89 -9.44 13.04 17.47
CA ASP A 89 -9.97 11.91 18.23
C ASP A 89 -11.49 12.12 18.41
N ALA A 90 -12.35 11.11 18.35
CA ALA A 90 -12.18 9.78 18.91
C ALA A 90 -12.61 8.65 17.98
N THR A 91 -11.64 7.83 17.55
CA THR A 91 -11.68 6.39 17.79
C THR A 91 -10.23 5.93 17.80
N SER A 92 -9.75 5.57 18.99
CA SER A 92 -8.47 4.92 19.30
C SER A 92 -7.58 4.60 18.10
N THR A 93 -6.64 5.48 17.77
CA THR A 93 -5.45 5.08 17.01
C THR A 93 -4.27 5.14 17.95
N SER A 94 -4.18 4.10 18.78
CA SER A 94 -2.86 3.57 19.09
C SER A 94 -2.16 3.37 17.75
N THR A 95 -1.14 4.17 17.44
CA THR A 95 -0.01 3.62 16.68
C THR A 95 0.67 2.62 17.61
N SER A 96 -0.03 1.50 17.87
CA SER A 96 0.61 0.27 18.27
C SER A 96 1.37 -0.12 17.03
N THR A 97 2.63 0.28 16.98
CA THR A 97 3.61 -0.43 16.16
C THR A 97 3.55 -1.86 16.68
N SER A 98 2.74 -2.69 16.02
CA SER A 98 2.54 -4.08 16.42
C SER A 98 3.90 -4.70 16.70
N THR A 99 4.01 -5.47 17.78
CA THR A 99 5.28 -6.14 18.03
C THR A 99 5.47 -7.27 17.00
N SER A 100 6.71 -7.65 16.71
CA SER A 100 6.95 -8.78 15.78
C SER A 100 6.24 -10.07 16.25
N THR A 101 6.09 -10.23 17.57
CA THR A 101 5.34 -11.32 18.19
C THR A 101 3.84 -11.25 17.89
N GLU A 102 3.22 -10.07 17.97
CA GLU A 102 1.79 -9.90 17.67
C GLU A 102 1.46 -10.15 16.20
N ARG A 103 2.40 -9.89 15.29
CA ARG A 103 2.21 -10.10 13.86
C ARG A 103 2.33 -11.56 13.43
N LYS A 104 2.96 -12.42 14.23
CA LYS A 104 3.31 -13.78 13.82
C LYS A 104 2.09 -14.59 13.40
N GLY A 105 2.23 -15.30 12.27
CA GLY A 105 1.18 -16.11 11.66
C GLY A 105 0.09 -15.30 10.97
N LEU A 106 0.08 -13.98 11.05
CA LEU A 106 -0.92 -13.15 10.37
C LEU A 106 -0.54 -12.88 8.92
N ILE A 107 -1.55 -12.88 8.06
CA ILE A 107 -1.41 -12.58 6.64
C ILE A 107 -2.52 -11.63 6.17
N ALA A 108 -2.18 -10.66 5.34
CA ALA A 108 -3.14 -9.81 4.66
C ALA A 108 -2.98 -9.91 3.14
N VAL A 109 -4.11 -9.92 2.44
CA VAL A 109 -4.15 -9.83 0.98
C VAL A 109 -4.40 -8.38 0.61
N LEU A 110 -3.52 -7.80 -0.21
CA LEU A 110 -3.69 -6.44 -0.69
C LEU A 110 -4.62 -6.43 -1.91
N PRO A 111 -5.26 -5.29 -2.20
CA PRO A 111 -6.01 -5.14 -3.43
C PRO A 111 -5.14 -5.43 -4.67
N PHE A 112 -5.71 -6.14 -5.63
CA PHE A 112 -4.94 -6.57 -6.80
C PHE A 112 -4.66 -5.42 -7.75
N GLU A 113 -3.53 -5.49 -8.44
CA GLU A 113 -3.33 -4.70 -9.65
C GLU A 113 -4.08 -5.37 -10.81
N PHE A 114 -5.14 -4.72 -11.29
CA PHE A 114 -5.93 -5.21 -12.40
C PHE A 114 -5.62 -4.43 -13.68
N ILE A 115 -5.09 -5.12 -14.69
CA ILE A 115 -4.69 -4.56 -15.98
C ILE A 115 -5.55 -5.19 -17.05
N THR A 116 -6.25 -4.36 -17.83
CA THR A 116 -7.14 -4.80 -18.90
C THR A 116 -7.06 -3.89 -20.11
N ASN A 117 -7.29 -4.45 -21.31
CA ASN A 117 -7.54 -3.70 -22.54
C ASN A 117 -9.04 -3.47 -22.80
N ASP A 118 -9.92 -3.98 -21.94
CA ASP A 118 -11.36 -3.85 -22.05
C ASP A 118 -11.89 -2.72 -21.13
N PRO A 119 -12.36 -1.60 -21.69
CA PRO A 119 -12.86 -0.48 -20.91
C PRO A 119 -14.20 -0.74 -20.23
N ALA A 120 -14.92 -1.81 -20.60
CA ALA A 120 -16.18 -2.17 -19.95
C ALA A 120 -15.97 -2.75 -18.54
N LEU A 121 -14.74 -3.15 -18.20
CA LEU A 121 -14.41 -3.73 -16.90
C LEU A 121 -13.93 -2.65 -15.92
N SER A 122 -14.57 -2.58 -14.75
CA SER A 122 -14.13 -1.70 -13.67
C SER A 122 -12.88 -2.27 -12.99
N THR A 123 -11.77 -1.54 -13.09
CA THR A 123 -10.48 -1.98 -12.55
C THR A 123 -10.49 -2.09 -11.02
N SER A 124 -11.14 -1.16 -10.33
CA SER A 124 -11.23 -1.18 -8.86
C SER A 124 -12.13 -2.30 -8.35
N ALA A 125 -13.30 -2.49 -8.95
CA ALA A 125 -14.22 -3.56 -8.54
C ALA A 125 -13.58 -4.94 -8.77
N MET A 126 -12.89 -5.13 -9.89
CA MET A 126 -12.18 -6.37 -10.17
C MET A 126 -10.99 -6.59 -9.23
N ALA A 127 -10.25 -5.53 -8.88
CA ALA A 127 -9.16 -5.61 -7.92
C ALA A 127 -9.63 -6.09 -6.53
N GLU A 128 -10.76 -5.56 -6.04
CA GLU A 128 -11.37 -5.97 -4.78
C GLU A 128 -11.96 -7.38 -4.84
N GLN A 129 -12.59 -7.74 -5.96
CA GLN A 129 -13.09 -9.10 -6.16
C GLN A 129 -11.95 -10.13 -6.14
N LEU A 130 -10.87 -9.88 -6.87
CA LEU A 130 -9.69 -10.75 -6.90
C LEU A 130 -9.02 -10.86 -5.52
N GLN A 131 -8.99 -9.77 -4.75
CA GLN A 131 -8.52 -9.78 -3.37
C GLN A 131 -9.37 -10.70 -2.51
N ASN A 132 -10.70 -10.61 -2.61
CA ASN A 132 -11.63 -11.45 -1.85
C ASN A 132 -11.51 -12.93 -2.25
N ASP A 133 -11.45 -13.23 -3.55
CA ASP A 133 -11.28 -14.61 -4.03
C ASP A 133 -9.96 -15.22 -3.59
N SER A 134 -8.91 -14.40 -3.54
CA SER A 134 -7.60 -14.81 -3.03
C SER A 134 -7.63 -15.02 -1.51
N TYR A 135 -8.32 -14.16 -0.76
CA TYR A 135 -8.54 -14.36 0.67
C TYR A 135 -9.26 -15.69 0.94
N LEU A 136 -10.34 -15.98 0.23
CA LEU A 136 -11.08 -17.23 0.35
C LEU A 136 -10.21 -18.43 -0.02
N SER A 137 -9.48 -18.34 -1.12
CA SER A 137 -8.59 -19.40 -1.56
C SER A 137 -7.46 -19.66 -0.55
N ILE A 138 -6.85 -18.63 0.04
CA ILE A 138 -5.85 -18.79 1.12
C ILE A 138 -6.50 -19.46 2.32
N LYS A 139 -7.69 -19.00 2.73
CA LYS A 139 -8.41 -19.54 3.89
C LYS A 139 -8.69 -21.04 3.75
N GLU A 140 -9.07 -21.47 2.55
CA GLU A 140 -9.40 -22.87 2.26
C GLU A 140 -8.18 -23.76 2.04
N ASN A 141 -7.09 -23.21 1.50
CA ASN A 141 -5.99 -24.00 0.95
C ASN A 141 -4.66 -23.83 1.69
N THR A 142 -4.60 -23.03 2.74
CA THR A 142 -3.43 -22.85 3.59
C THR A 142 -3.71 -23.25 5.04
N HIS A 143 -2.66 -23.59 5.80
CA HIS A 143 -2.75 -23.99 7.20
C HIS A 143 -1.77 -23.18 8.05
N GLY A 144 -2.13 -22.92 9.31
CA GLY A 144 -1.25 -22.23 10.27
C GLY A 144 -1.15 -20.71 10.10
N LEU A 145 -1.98 -20.11 9.26
CA LEU A 145 -2.07 -18.66 9.08
C LEU A 145 -3.40 -18.12 9.60
N GLN A 146 -3.36 -16.92 10.18
CA GLN A 146 -4.51 -16.12 10.54
C GLN A 146 -4.70 -15.02 9.49
N LEU A 147 -5.81 -15.05 8.77
CA LEU A 147 -6.05 -14.07 7.70
C LEU A 147 -6.74 -12.84 8.26
N GLN A 148 -6.18 -11.67 7.95
CA GLN A 148 -6.88 -10.41 8.10
C GLN A 148 -7.98 -10.29 7.03
N ASP A 149 -9.15 -9.83 7.46
CA ASP A 149 -10.29 -9.62 6.57
C ASP A 149 -10.00 -8.49 5.54
N PRO A 150 -10.38 -8.66 4.25
CA PRO A 150 -10.12 -7.66 3.21
C PRO A 150 -10.71 -6.28 3.51
N ILE A 151 -11.88 -6.19 4.14
CA ILE A 151 -12.51 -4.91 4.49
C ILE A 151 -11.65 -4.20 5.53
N THR A 152 -11.13 -4.94 6.51
CA THR A 152 -10.22 -4.42 7.53
C THR A 152 -8.91 -3.93 6.89
N THR A 153 -8.30 -4.74 6.03
CA THR A 153 -7.10 -4.36 5.27
C THR A 153 -7.34 -3.06 4.49
N ASN A 154 -8.39 -3.01 3.68
CA ASN A 154 -8.70 -1.85 2.83
C ASN A 154 -9.00 -0.59 3.66
N SER A 155 -9.69 -0.75 4.80
CA SER A 155 -9.95 0.34 5.73
C SER A 155 -8.66 0.89 6.34
N ILE A 156 -7.72 0.04 6.73
CA ILE A 156 -6.42 0.48 7.27
C ILE A 156 -5.61 1.18 6.19
N LEU A 157 -5.57 0.64 4.96
CA LEU A 157 -4.90 1.27 3.82
C LEU A 157 -5.48 2.66 3.54
N ALA A 158 -6.80 2.76 3.41
CA ALA A 158 -7.49 4.02 3.11
C ALA A 158 -7.26 5.08 4.20
N LYS A 159 -7.31 4.70 5.49
CA LYS A 159 -7.01 5.59 6.62
C LYS A 159 -5.59 6.16 6.56
N ASN A 160 -4.66 5.44 5.94
CA ASN A 160 -3.28 5.86 5.76
C ASN A 160 -3.02 6.53 4.38
N GLY A 161 -4.08 6.89 3.65
CA GLY A 161 -3.98 7.55 2.34
C GLY A 161 -3.49 6.62 1.23
N LEU A 162 -3.51 5.30 1.44
CA LEU A 162 -3.13 4.30 0.45
C LEU A 162 -4.35 3.86 -0.36
N SER A 163 -4.16 3.79 -1.68
CA SER A 163 -5.13 3.37 -2.67
C SER A 163 -4.48 2.38 -3.65
N HIS A 164 -5.28 1.78 -4.52
CA HIS A 164 -4.82 0.85 -5.57
C HIS A 164 -3.63 1.38 -6.38
N SER A 165 -3.58 2.69 -6.66
CA SER A 165 -2.55 3.29 -7.52
C SER A 165 -1.24 3.59 -6.78
N ASN A 166 -1.29 3.84 -5.47
CA ASN A 166 -0.12 4.31 -4.71
C ASN A 166 0.38 3.30 -3.67
N ILE A 167 -0.24 2.12 -3.54
CA ILE A 167 0.16 1.11 -2.54
C ILE A 167 1.62 0.65 -2.70
N LYS A 168 2.13 0.68 -3.94
CA LYS A 168 3.53 0.37 -4.28
C LYS A 168 4.54 1.48 -3.90
N SER A 169 4.06 2.63 -3.43
CA SER A 169 4.94 3.71 -2.92
C SER A 169 5.60 3.36 -1.58
N LYS A 170 5.08 2.35 -0.89
CA LYS A 170 5.65 1.81 0.34
C LYS A 170 6.26 0.44 0.08
N THR A 171 7.32 0.13 0.81
CA THR A 171 7.95 -1.18 0.78
C THR A 171 7.03 -2.24 1.41
N PRO A 172 7.17 -3.52 1.03
CA PRO A 172 6.38 -4.60 1.64
C PRO A 172 6.51 -4.66 3.16
N LYS A 173 7.70 -4.36 3.69
CA LYS A 173 7.98 -4.25 5.13
C LYS A 173 7.12 -3.18 5.79
N GLU A 174 7.07 -1.97 5.21
CA GLU A 174 6.26 -0.88 5.75
C GLU A 174 4.77 -1.21 5.71
N ILE A 175 4.30 -1.85 4.63
CA ILE A 175 2.90 -2.29 4.52
C ILE A 175 2.56 -3.36 5.56
N ALA A 176 3.43 -4.35 5.76
CA ALA A 176 3.24 -5.40 6.77
C ALA A 176 3.15 -4.82 8.19
N ILE A 177 4.03 -3.87 8.53
CA ILE A 177 4.01 -3.17 9.82
C ILE A 177 2.73 -2.34 9.97
N LEU A 178 2.34 -1.59 8.92
CA LEU A 178 1.14 -0.75 8.90
C LEU A 178 -0.15 -1.57 9.07
N LEU A 179 -0.23 -2.74 8.44
CA LEU A 179 -1.37 -3.64 8.54
C LEU A 179 -1.37 -4.51 9.80
N GLY A 180 -0.24 -4.58 10.51
CA GLY A 180 -0.08 -5.43 11.68
C GLY A 180 -0.04 -6.91 11.36
N VAL A 181 0.57 -7.30 10.24
CA VAL A 181 0.64 -8.71 9.78
C VAL A 181 2.07 -9.15 9.48
N GLU A 182 2.40 -10.43 9.70
CA GLU A 182 3.74 -10.96 9.38
C GLU A 182 3.93 -11.11 7.87
N ASN A 183 2.87 -11.41 7.12
CA ASN A 183 2.95 -11.66 5.69
C ASN A 183 1.95 -10.81 4.91
N VAL A 184 2.37 -10.33 3.74
CA VAL A 184 1.52 -9.57 2.82
C VAL A 184 1.53 -10.21 1.44
N VAL A 185 0.36 -10.30 0.83
CA VAL A 185 0.17 -10.88 -0.51
C VAL A 185 -0.13 -9.76 -1.50
N TYR A 186 0.72 -9.66 -2.52
CA TYR A 186 0.50 -8.80 -3.68
C TYR A 186 0.01 -9.64 -4.85
N GLY A 187 -1.10 -9.24 -5.44
CA GLY A 187 -1.65 -9.88 -6.63
C GLY A 187 -1.64 -8.95 -7.83
N MET A 188 -1.40 -9.53 -9.01
CA MET A 188 -1.57 -8.86 -10.29
C MET A 188 -2.38 -9.75 -11.23
N ALA A 189 -3.38 -9.17 -11.88
CA ALA A 189 -4.20 -9.83 -12.88
C ALA A 189 -4.15 -9.04 -14.20
N ASN A 190 -3.62 -9.69 -15.23
CA ASN A 190 -3.65 -9.17 -16.60
C ASN A 190 -4.75 -9.91 -17.35
N VAL A 191 -5.79 -9.19 -17.75
CA VAL A 191 -6.93 -9.73 -18.50
C VAL A 191 -6.97 -9.06 -19.87
N THR A 192 -6.80 -9.83 -20.93
CA THR A 192 -6.82 -9.32 -22.30
C THR A 192 -8.02 -9.89 -23.03
N ASN A 193 -8.95 -9.02 -23.45
CA ASN A 193 -10.01 -9.38 -24.38
C ASN A 193 -9.38 -9.72 -25.75
N LYS A 194 -9.62 -10.95 -26.22
CA LYS A 194 -9.14 -11.52 -27.50
C LYS A 194 -10.18 -11.47 -28.61
N GLY A 195 -11.33 -10.86 -28.35
CA GLY A 195 -12.45 -10.76 -29.28
C GLY A 195 -13.48 -11.87 -29.11
N THR A 196 -14.48 -11.84 -29.97
CA THR A 196 -15.66 -12.70 -29.89
C THR A 196 -15.53 -13.89 -30.84
N SER A 197 -15.81 -15.09 -30.33
CA SER A 197 -16.05 -16.27 -31.16
C SER A 197 -17.55 -16.55 -31.24
N SER A 198 -18.05 -16.79 -32.45
CA SER A 198 -19.46 -17.14 -32.70
C SER A 198 -19.53 -18.55 -33.22
N TYR A 199 -20.28 -19.41 -32.54
CA TYR A 199 -20.59 -20.76 -33.01
C TYR A 199 -22.08 -20.83 -33.37
N GLY A 200 -22.38 -21.14 -34.62
CA GLY A 200 -23.72 -21.26 -35.14
C GLY A 200 -24.02 -22.67 -35.61
N SER A 201 -25.22 -23.16 -35.35
CA SER A 201 -25.75 -24.40 -35.91
C SER A 201 -27.10 -24.10 -36.56
N GLY A 202 -27.21 -24.43 -37.84
CA GLY A 202 -28.45 -24.29 -38.61
C GLY A 202 -29.00 -25.67 -38.96
N ILE A 203 -30.30 -25.87 -38.74
CA ILE A 203 -31.05 -27.00 -39.29
C ILE A 203 -31.98 -26.44 -40.35
N SER A 204 -31.87 -26.97 -41.57
CA SER A 204 -32.77 -26.67 -42.67
C SER A 204 -33.60 -27.91 -43.01
N THR A 205 -34.92 -27.79 -42.86
CA THR A 205 -35.86 -28.86 -43.21
C THR A 205 -36.60 -28.44 -44.47
N TYR A 206 -36.45 -29.26 -45.52
CA TYR A 206 -37.14 -29.05 -46.79
C TYR A 206 -38.48 -29.79 -46.79
N ASN A 207 -39.59 -29.07 -46.87
CA ASN A 207 -40.92 -29.65 -47.02
C ASN A 207 -41.36 -29.49 -48.48
N GLY A 208 -41.02 -30.48 -49.32
CA GLY A 208 -41.45 -30.56 -50.70
C GLY A 208 -42.75 -31.33 -50.83
N LYS A 209 -43.72 -30.80 -51.59
CA LYS A 209 -44.85 -31.61 -52.08
C LYS A 209 -44.39 -32.32 -53.35
N GLU A 210 -44.27 -33.65 -53.32
CA GLU A 210 -44.15 -34.43 -54.54
C GLU A 210 -45.48 -34.34 -55.30
N THR A 211 -45.50 -33.57 -56.39
CA THR A 211 -46.57 -33.67 -57.39
C THR A 211 -46.16 -34.70 -58.41
N ASP A 212 -46.92 -35.80 -58.47
CA ASP A 212 -46.74 -36.89 -59.42
C ASP A 212 -46.58 -36.38 -60.86
N LYS A 213 -45.63 -37.00 -61.56
CA LYS A 213 -45.18 -36.68 -62.90
C LYS A 213 -46.33 -36.74 -63.92
N LYS A 214 -46.73 -35.56 -64.42
CA LYS A 214 -47.03 -35.34 -65.85
C LYS A 214 -47.05 -33.84 -66.12
N ASP A 215 -46.27 -33.42 -67.11
CA ASP A 215 -46.22 -32.07 -67.69
C ASP A 215 -45.65 -30.95 -66.82
N ASN A 216 -44.35 -30.70 -67.00
CA ASN A 216 -43.69 -29.37 -66.97
C ASN A 216 -44.27 -28.32 -66.00
N LYS A 217 -44.35 -28.62 -64.70
CA LYS A 217 -44.67 -27.62 -63.67
C LYS A 217 -43.64 -27.61 -62.56
N LYS A 218 -43.18 -26.40 -62.27
CA LYS A 218 -42.16 -26.05 -61.28
C LYS A 218 -42.54 -26.61 -59.90
N ALA A 219 -41.63 -27.38 -59.29
CA ALA A 219 -41.74 -27.79 -57.90
C ALA A 219 -41.70 -26.55 -56.99
N SER A 220 -42.68 -26.44 -56.09
CA SER A 220 -42.74 -25.39 -55.06
C SER A 220 -42.67 -26.06 -53.70
N GLY A 221 -41.65 -25.71 -52.92
CA GLY A 221 -41.42 -26.22 -51.56
C GLY A 221 -40.99 -25.08 -50.63
N THR A 222 -41.32 -25.20 -49.35
CA THR A 222 -40.97 -24.19 -48.34
C THR A 222 -39.79 -24.72 -47.51
N ILE A 223 -38.75 -23.92 -47.36
CA ILE A 223 -37.59 -24.22 -46.51
C ILE A 223 -37.88 -23.65 -45.12
N TYR A 224 -37.94 -24.52 -44.12
CA TYR A 224 -37.95 -24.10 -42.72
C TYR A 224 -36.51 -24.12 -42.20
N ASN A 225 -35.98 -22.94 -41.86
CA ASN A 225 -34.62 -22.81 -41.35
C ASN A 225 -34.67 -22.32 -39.90
N SER A 226 -34.09 -23.09 -38.98
CA SER A 226 -33.86 -22.65 -37.59
C SER A 226 -32.35 -22.51 -37.37
N ASN A 227 -31.90 -21.28 -37.18
CA ASN A 227 -30.50 -20.95 -36.89
C ASN A 227 -30.37 -20.54 -35.43
N ASN A 228 -29.56 -21.27 -34.66
CA ASN A 228 -29.15 -20.88 -33.33
C ASN A 228 -27.66 -20.50 -33.38
N ALA A 229 -27.31 -19.34 -32.83
CA ALA A 229 -25.93 -18.89 -32.73
C ALA A 229 -25.64 -18.46 -31.29
N THR A 230 -24.51 -18.90 -30.76
CA THR A 230 -23.99 -18.48 -29.46
C THR A 230 -22.70 -17.69 -29.70
N THR A 231 -22.63 -16.50 -29.12
CA THR A 231 -21.46 -15.64 -29.17
C THR A 231 -20.81 -15.62 -27.78
N THR A 232 -19.48 -15.73 -27.73
CA THR A 232 -18.73 -15.69 -26.47
C THR A 232 -17.51 -14.80 -26.64
N ILE A 233 -17.31 -13.89 -25.70
CA ILE A 233 -16.11 -13.05 -25.63
C ILE A 233 -15.00 -13.87 -24.98
N ASN A 234 -13.85 -13.94 -25.64
CA ASN A 234 -12.69 -14.69 -25.14
C ASN A 234 -11.74 -13.75 -24.41
N TYR A 235 -11.30 -14.16 -23.23
CA TYR A 235 -10.30 -13.48 -22.43
C TYR A 235 -9.06 -14.37 -22.27
N GLU A 236 -7.88 -13.79 -22.42
CA GLU A 236 -6.63 -14.38 -21.93
C GLU A 236 -6.29 -13.75 -20.59
N THR A 237 -6.20 -14.57 -19.54
CA THR A 237 -5.91 -14.10 -18.19
C THR A 237 -4.58 -14.63 -17.69
N LYS A 238 -3.77 -13.77 -17.08
CA LYS A 238 -2.54 -14.13 -16.37
C LYS A 238 -2.57 -13.57 -14.95
N ILE A 239 -2.39 -14.44 -13.97
CA ILE A 239 -2.36 -14.09 -12.55
C ILE A 239 -0.94 -14.23 -12.02
N GLY A 240 -0.47 -13.22 -11.29
CA GLY A 240 0.78 -13.26 -10.52
C GLY A 240 0.50 -13.06 -9.04
N LEU A 241 1.20 -13.81 -8.19
CA LEU A 241 1.14 -13.68 -6.73
C LEU A 241 2.54 -13.58 -6.15
N ASN A 242 2.73 -12.58 -5.28
CA ASN A 242 3.96 -12.39 -4.53
C ASN A 242 3.67 -12.33 -3.04
N PHE A 243 4.42 -13.07 -2.23
CA PHE A 243 4.30 -13.09 -0.78
C PHE A 243 5.56 -12.47 -0.20
N TYR A 244 5.40 -11.51 0.71
CA TYR A 244 6.51 -10.90 1.42
C TYR A 244 6.27 -11.01 2.92
N ASN A 245 7.34 -11.18 3.69
CA ASN A 245 7.28 -11.08 5.14
C ASN A 245 7.44 -9.64 5.65
N ASP A 246 7.32 -9.45 6.95
CA ASP A 246 7.49 -8.18 7.66
C ASP A 246 8.95 -7.66 7.69
N GLN A 247 9.90 -8.44 7.15
CA GLN A 247 11.26 -8.02 6.87
C GLN A 247 11.46 -7.56 5.42
N GLY A 248 10.44 -7.71 4.57
CA GLY A 248 10.50 -7.39 3.15
C GLY A 248 11.12 -8.48 2.27
N THR A 249 11.41 -9.66 2.84
CA THR A 249 11.89 -10.82 2.09
C THR A 249 10.77 -11.41 1.24
N ASN A 250 11.05 -11.70 -0.03
CA ASN A 250 10.13 -12.43 -0.89
C ASN A 250 10.14 -13.92 -0.52
N LEU A 251 8.99 -14.46 -0.14
CA LEU A 251 8.81 -15.87 0.21
C LEU A 251 8.29 -16.69 -0.97
N TYR A 252 7.60 -16.03 -1.90
CA TYR A 252 6.97 -16.64 -3.07
C TYR A 252 6.77 -15.58 -4.14
N SER A 253 7.05 -15.92 -5.40
CA SER A 253 6.87 -15.06 -6.56
C SER A 253 6.64 -15.93 -7.77
N GLU A 254 5.37 -16.12 -8.12
CA GLU A 254 4.99 -16.99 -9.24
C GLU A 254 3.87 -16.36 -10.05
N SER A 255 3.86 -16.66 -11.34
CA SER A 255 2.78 -16.23 -12.24
C SER A 255 2.36 -17.34 -13.18
N ARG A 256 1.07 -17.35 -13.54
CA ARG A 256 0.51 -18.37 -14.41
C ARG A 256 -0.60 -17.83 -15.30
N ASN A 257 -0.63 -18.32 -16.53
CA ASN A 257 -1.76 -18.13 -17.43
C ASN A 257 -2.92 -19.03 -17.00
N SER A 258 -4.12 -18.48 -17.03
CA SER A 258 -5.34 -19.22 -16.73
C SER A 258 -5.63 -20.27 -17.79
N PHE A 259 -6.27 -21.36 -17.33
CA PHE A 259 -6.77 -22.38 -18.21
C PHE A 259 -8.20 -22.01 -18.64
N GLY A 260 -8.40 -21.87 -19.96
CA GLY A 260 -9.68 -21.46 -20.54
C GLY A 260 -9.69 -20.00 -20.98
N THR A 261 -10.76 -19.64 -21.70
CA THR A 261 -10.95 -18.31 -22.27
C THR A 261 -12.12 -17.54 -21.64
N GLY A 262 -12.77 -18.12 -20.62
CA GLY A 262 -13.82 -17.47 -19.86
C GLY A 262 -13.28 -16.36 -18.98
N PHE A 263 -14.13 -15.37 -18.68
CA PHE A 263 -13.75 -14.27 -17.79
C PHE A 263 -13.40 -14.76 -16.38
N ASP A 264 -14.05 -15.83 -15.91
CA ASP A 264 -13.90 -16.47 -14.61
C ASP A 264 -12.68 -17.40 -14.49
N ALA A 265 -11.90 -17.57 -15.56
CA ALA A 265 -10.77 -18.49 -15.60
C ALA A 265 -9.68 -18.17 -14.54
N TYR A 266 -9.64 -16.94 -14.01
CA TYR A 266 -8.72 -16.57 -12.93
C TYR A 266 -8.93 -17.33 -11.62
N HIS A 267 -10.16 -17.74 -11.28
CA HIS A 267 -10.44 -18.40 -10.00
C HIS A 267 -9.64 -19.72 -9.85
N ALA A 268 -9.63 -20.53 -10.91
CA ALA A 268 -8.88 -21.78 -10.93
C ALA A 268 -7.36 -21.53 -10.82
N THR A 269 -6.87 -20.45 -11.42
CA THR A 269 -5.46 -20.05 -11.43
C THR A 269 -5.00 -19.58 -10.06
N ILE A 270 -5.78 -18.72 -9.40
CA ILE A 270 -5.55 -18.26 -8.03
C ILE A 270 -5.47 -19.47 -7.09
N ASN A 271 -6.47 -20.35 -7.14
CA ASN A 271 -6.49 -21.59 -6.36
C ASN A 271 -5.27 -22.47 -6.63
N TYR A 272 -4.84 -22.58 -7.88
CA TYR A 272 -3.67 -23.36 -8.22
C TYR A 272 -2.38 -22.81 -7.60
N LEU A 273 -2.18 -21.49 -7.69
CA LEU A 273 -1.00 -20.81 -7.17
C LEU A 273 -0.97 -20.87 -5.65
N ILE A 274 -2.10 -20.59 -4.98
CA ILE A 274 -2.19 -20.61 -3.51
C ILE A 274 -1.95 -22.01 -2.95
N LYS A 275 -2.50 -23.07 -3.57
CA LYS A 275 -2.23 -24.45 -3.14
C LYS A 275 -0.73 -24.79 -3.12
N ARG A 276 0.10 -24.09 -3.89
CA ARG A 276 1.54 -24.34 -4.05
C ARG A 276 2.43 -23.25 -3.47
N CYS A 277 1.85 -22.24 -2.83
CA CYS A 277 2.64 -21.28 -2.09
C CYS A 277 3.27 -21.96 -0.85
N PRO A 278 4.24 -21.35 -0.16
CA PRO A 278 4.94 -21.94 0.98
C PRO A 278 4.02 -22.40 2.12
N PHE A 279 2.82 -21.85 2.20
CA PHE A 279 1.82 -22.15 3.23
C PHE A 279 0.68 -23.05 2.70
N GLY A 280 0.75 -23.46 1.43
CA GLY A 280 -0.30 -24.18 0.74
C GLY A 280 -0.34 -25.67 1.03
N SER A 281 -1.51 -26.27 0.82
CA SER A 281 -1.73 -27.72 0.99
C SER A 281 -0.93 -28.63 0.05
N LYS A 282 -0.33 -28.09 -1.01
CA LYS A 282 0.46 -28.81 -2.03
C LYS A 282 1.85 -28.19 -2.23
N VAL A 283 2.48 -27.75 -1.15
CA VAL A 283 3.90 -27.33 -1.15
C VAL A 283 4.74 -28.44 -1.78
N LYS A 284 5.60 -28.08 -2.74
CA LYS A 284 6.64 -29.00 -3.21
C LYS A 284 7.75 -28.99 -2.15
N ASN A 285 7.85 -30.07 -1.39
CA ASN A 285 9.03 -30.35 -0.56
C ASN A 285 10.27 -30.61 -1.43
#